data_AF-A0A3N9Y5X9-F1
#
_entry.id   AF-A0A3N9Y5X9-F1
#
_cell.length_a   1.000
_cell.length_b   1.000
_cell.length_c   1.000
_cell.angle_alpha   90.00
_cell.angle_beta   90.00
_cell.angle_gamma   90.00
#
_symmetry.space_group_name_H-M   'P 1'
#
loop_
_entity.id
_entity.type
_entity.pdbx_description
1 polymer ?
#
loop_
_entity_poly.entity_id
_entity_poly.type
_entity_poly.pdbx_seq_one_letter_code
_entity_poly.pdbx_strand_id
1 'polypeptide(L)'
;AVLAWLGYDPPDGVLTAAGGVSARRGAAGLVTLLRELAGRRPVATITLVGHSYGALVVALAAAEAPSQVTDVVSLGGVGAGVQRADDLTGGRRFWAAEAPTDWIRRVPPVRLPGLGFGRRPGDPAFGARPLPVGGVAGHDGYLAPGSAALVAVAAVVLGSADADRIGDVR
;
A
#
# COMPACT_ATOMS: atom_id res chain seq x y z
N ALA A 1 -11.64 -12.42 -6.66
CA ALA A 1 -12.22 -12.43 -5.30
C ALA A 1 -11.60 -11.29 -4.51
N VAL A 2 -12.28 -10.79 -3.47
CA VAL A 2 -11.74 -9.76 -2.57
C VAL A 2 -11.71 -10.33 -1.16
N LEU A 3 -10.62 -10.10 -0.44
CA LEU A 3 -10.44 -10.50 0.95
C LEU A 3 -10.13 -9.25 1.78
N ALA A 4 -10.98 -8.96 2.76
CA ALA A 4 -10.66 -7.99 3.80
C ALA A 4 -9.84 -8.69 4.89
N TRP A 5 -8.62 -8.21 5.13
CA TRP A 5 -7.73 -8.79 6.14
C TRP A 5 -7.60 -7.82 7.32
N LEU A 6 -8.09 -8.27 8.48
CA LEU A 6 -8.09 -7.50 9.73
C LEU A 6 -7.17 -8.13 10.78
N GLY A 7 -6.16 -8.89 10.35
CA GLY A 7 -5.34 -9.74 11.22
C GLY A 7 -4.27 -9.01 12.03
N TYR A 8 -4.44 -7.71 12.31
CA TYR A 8 -3.56 -6.96 13.19
C TYR A 8 -4.34 -5.95 14.02
N ASP A 9 -3.81 -5.64 15.19
CA ASP A 9 -4.33 -4.59 16.07
C ASP A 9 -3.71 -3.24 15.64
N PRO A 10 -4.48 -2.35 14.98
CA PRO A 10 -3.98 -1.04 14.59
C PRO A 10 -3.78 -0.18 15.84
N PRO A 11 -2.73 0.67 15.88
CA PRO A 11 -2.48 1.50 17.05
C PRO A 11 -3.66 2.45 17.35
N ASP A 12 -3.98 2.64 18.64
CA ASP A 12 -5.07 3.49 19.16
C ASP A 12 -4.99 4.98 18.76
N GLY A 13 -3.94 5.40 18.05
CA GLY A 13 -3.76 6.75 17.56
C GLY A 13 -2.49 6.92 16.73
N VAL A 14 -2.47 7.98 15.92
CA VAL A 14 -1.33 8.36 15.06
C VAL A 14 -0.04 8.58 15.86
N LEU A 15 -0.15 8.97 17.13
CA LEU A 15 0.98 9.25 18.03
C LEU A 15 1.49 8.02 18.78
N THR A 16 0.62 7.03 19.07
CA THR A 16 1.00 5.70 19.59
C THR A 16 1.53 4.77 18.49
N ALA A 17 1.33 5.14 17.22
CA ALA A 17 1.92 4.48 16.06
C ALA A 17 3.44 4.67 15.95
N ALA A 18 4.13 5.34 16.88
CA ALA A 18 5.55 5.69 16.78
C ALA A 18 6.53 4.50 16.61
N GLY A 19 6.06 3.24 16.68
CA GLY A 19 6.84 2.05 16.37
C GLY A 19 6.28 1.22 15.21
N GLY A 20 7.15 0.76 14.30
CA GLY A 20 6.80 -0.20 13.24
C GLY A 20 6.48 -1.63 13.73
N VAL A 21 6.40 -1.88 15.04
CA VAL A 21 6.24 -3.22 15.61
C VAL A 21 4.89 -3.84 15.23
N SER A 22 3.78 -3.11 15.37
CA SER A 22 2.45 -3.61 14.98
C SER A 22 2.40 -3.90 13.48
N ALA A 23 3.01 -3.05 12.65
CA ALA A 23 3.09 -3.26 11.21
C ALA A 23 3.87 -4.52 10.86
N ARG A 24 5.01 -4.77 11.51
CA ARG A 24 5.80 -6.00 11.30
C ARG A 24 5.05 -7.25 11.72
N ARG A 25 4.36 -7.21 12.87
CA ARG A 25 3.52 -8.34 13.33
C ARG A 25 2.38 -8.61 12.35
N GLY A 26 1.70 -7.55 11.91
CA GLY A 26 0.66 -7.66 10.90
C GLY A 26 1.20 -8.22 9.58
N ALA A 27 2.35 -7.74 9.13
CA ALA A 27 2.99 -8.20 7.91
C ALA A 27 3.33 -9.71 7.98
N ALA A 28 3.88 -10.18 9.11
CA ALA A 28 4.16 -11.61 9.31
C ALA A 28 2.89 -12.48 9.24
N GLY A 29 1.78 -12.01 9.84
CA GLY A 29 0.48 -12.68 9.74
C GLY A 29 -0.04 -12.71 8.30
N LEU A 30 0.06 -11.59 7.59
CA LEU A 30 -0.35 -11.48 6.19
C LEU A 30 0.50 -12.38 5.26
N VAL A 31 1.82 -12.47 5.48
CA VAL A 31 2.71 -13.37 4.72
C VAL A 31 2.29 -14.83 4.87
N THR A 32 1.91 -15.27 6.07
CA THR A 32 1.39 -16.62 6.31
C THR A 32 0.15 -16.88 5.46
N LEU A 33 -0.82 -15.98 5.47
CA LEU A 33 -2.02 -16.08 4.64
C LEU A 33 -1.68 -16.11 3.14
N LEU A 34 -0.76 -15.26 2.68
CA LEU A 34 -0.37 -15.20 1.28
C LEU A 34 0.29 -16.51 0.80
N ARG A 35 1.11 -17.13 1.65
CA ARG A 35 1.72 -18.45 1.36
C ARG A 35 0.66 -19.55 1.29
N GLU A 36 -0.33 -19.53 2.18
CA GLU A 36 -1.46 -20.49 2.12
C GLU A 36 -2.29 -20.31 0.85
N LEU A 37 -2.61 -19.05 0.49
CA LEU A 37 -3.34 -18.74 -0.74
C LEU A 37 -2.56 -19.19 -1.98
N ALA A 38 -1.25 -18.92 -2.02
CA ALA A 38 -0.36 -19.35 -3.09
C ALA A 38 -0.34 -20.87 -3.25
N GLY A 39 -0.32 -21.64 -2.14
CA GLY A 39 -0.39 -23.09 -2.17
C GLY A 39 -1.74 -23.62 -2.68
N ARG A 40 -2.84 -22.99 -2.29
CA ARG A 40 -4.20 -23.39 -2.70
C ARG A 40 -4.57 -22.92 -4.11
N ARG A 41 -3.99 -21.83 -4.58
CA ARG A 41 -4.30 -21.14 -5.84
C ARG A 41 -3.00 -20.75 -6.57
N PRO A 42 -2.24 -21.73 -7.08
CA PRO A 42 -0.89 -21.48 -7.61
C PRO A 42 -0.85 -20.53 -8.81
N VAL A 43 -1.92 -20.49 -9.62
CA VAL A 43 -2.03 -19.64 -10.81
C VAL A 43 -2.66 -18.27 -10.54
N ALA A 44 -3.04 -17.96 -9.30
CA ALA A 44 -3.67 -16.68 -8.98
C ALA A 44 -2.64 -15.55 -8.96
N THR A 45 -3.01 -14.40 -9.51
CA THR A 45 -2.32 -13.13 -9.28
C THR A 45 -2.94 -12.43 -8.07
N ILE A 46 -2.11 -11.84 -7.21
CA ILE A 46 -2.52 -11.19 -5.98
C ILE A 46 -2.04 -9.74 -6.00
N THR A 47 -2.98 -8.82 -5.80
CA THR A 47 -2.71 -7.40 -5.53
C THR A 47 -2.95 -7.14 -4.05
N LEU A 48 -1.98 -6.54 -3.37
CA LEU A 48 -2.17 -6.04 -2.00
C LEU A 48 -2.60 -4.59 -2.05
N VAL A 49 -3.60 -4.22 -1.26
CA VAL A 49 -4.07 -2.84 -1.12
C VAL A 49 -4.03 -2.48 0.36
N GLY A 50 -3.33 -1.40 0.70
CA GLY A 50 -3.21 -0.91 2.07
C GLY A 50 -3.48 0.59 2.15
N HIS A 51 -4.28 0.99 3.14
CA HIS A 51 -4.60 2.37 3.44
C HIS A 51 -3.90 2.81 4.74
N SER A 52 -3.45 4.06 4.81
CA SER A 52 -2.86 4.64 6.02
C SER A 52 -1.71 3.77 6.57
N TYR A 53 -1.79 3.35 7.84
CA TYR A 53 -0.86 2.40 8.45
C TYR A 53 -0.84 1.02 7.76
N GLY A 54 -1.98 0.57 7.24
CA GLY A 54 -2.09 -0.66 6.47
C GLY A 54 -1.24 -0.66 5.19
N ALA A 55 -0.91 0.51 4.64
CA ALA A 55 0.05 0.62 3.53
C ALA A 55 1.45 0.11 3.92
N LEU A 56 1.89 0.40 5.15
CA LEU A 56 3.15 -0.11 5.67
C LEU A 56 3.09 -1.62 5.88
N VAL A 57 1.97 -2.13 6.42
CA VAL A 57 1.76 -3.58 6.61
C VAL A 57 1.88 -4.33 5.29
N VAL A 58 1.16 -3.90 4.25
CA VAL A 58 1.19 -4.59 2.95
C VAL A 58 2.55 -4.48 2.26
N ALA A 59 3.25 -3.35 2.39
CA ALA A 59 4.58 -3.18 1.83
C ALA A 59 5.62 -4.09 2.52
N LEU A 60 5.57 -4.18 3.86
CA LEU A 60 6.41 -5.10 4.62
C LEU A 60 6.10 -6.57 4.26
N ALA A 61 4.83 -6.93 4.14
CA ALA A 61 4.44 -8.29 3.75
C ALA A 61 4.92 -8.63 2.33
N ALA A 62 4.85 -7.66 1.41
CA ALA A 62 5.27 -7.85 0.03
C ALA A 62 6.77 -8.21 -0.10
N ALA A 63 7.63 -7.74 0.81
CA ALA A 63 9.05 -8.07 0.80
C ALA A 63 9.33 -9.58 1.02
N GLU A 64 8.42 -10.29 1.68
CA GLU A 64 8.53 -11.73 2.00
C GLU A 64 7.44 -12.58 1.33
N ALA A 65 6.62 -11.95 0.49
CA ALA A 65 5.49 -12.56 -0.18
C ALA A 65 5.93 -13.56 -1.27
N PRO A 66 5.06 -14.52 -1.63
CA PRO A 66 5.27 -15.36 -2.81
C PRO A 66 5.20 -14.55 -4.11
N SER A 67 5.64 -15.14 -5.22
CA SER A 67 5.70 -14.49 -6.54
C SER A 67 4.31 -14.16 -7.12
N GLN A 68 3.25 -14.80 -6.62
CA GLN A 68 1.88 -14.45 -6.96
C GLN A 68 1.51 -13.01 -6.57
N VAL A 69 2.19 -12.40 -5.59
CA VAL A 69 2.01 -10.98 -5.27
C VAL A 69 2.79 -10.14 -6.27
N THR A 70 2.08 -9.53 -7.22
CA THR A 70 2.68 -8.76 -8.33
C THR A 70 2.56 -7.25 -8.15
N ASP A 71 1.55 -6.81 -7.38
CA ASP A 71 1.20 -5.40 -7.22
C ASP A 71 0.97 -5.06 -5.75
N VAL A 72 1.49 -3.90 -5.35
CA VAL A 72 1.23 -3.28 -4.05
C VAL A 72 0.64 -1.90 -4.30
N VAL A 73 -0.50 -1.62 -3.70
CA VAL A 73 -1.18 -0.32 -3.77
C VAL A 73 -1.21 0.31 -2.39
N SER A 74 -0.65 1.51 -2.28
CA SER A 74 -0.69 2.35 -1.10
C SER A 74 -1.67 3.51 -1.29
N LEU A 75 -2.60 3.68 -0.35
CA LEU A 75 -3.56 4.78 -0.30
C LEU A 75 -3.30 5.61 0.95
N GLY A 76 -2.81 6.85 0.80
CA GLY A 76 -2.48 7.72 1.94
C GLY A 76 -1.48 7.09 2.91
N GLY A 77 -0.48 6.36 2.41
CA GLY A 77 0.40 5.53 3.24
C GLY A 77 1.38 6.31 4.12
N VAL A 78 1.55 5.86 5.37
CA VAL A 78 2.57 6.41 6.30
C VAL A 78 4.01 6.06 5.91
N GLY A 79 4.21 5.00 5.14
CA GLY A 79 5.51 4.48 4.75
C GLY A 79 5.44 3.11 4.07
N ALA A 80 6.58 2.63 3.56
CA ALA A 80 6.71 1.35 2.85
C ALA A 80 7.76 0.38 3.46
N GLY A 81 8.44 0.77 4.53
CA GLY A 81 9.54 0.00 5.13
C GLY A 81 10.86 0.07 4.35
N VAL A 82 10.87 0.66 3.16
CA VAL A 82 12.03 0.89 2.28
C VAL A 82 12.12 2.35 1.83
N GLN A 83 13.20 2.76 1.16
CA GLN A 83 13.41 4.15 0.75
C GLN A 83 12.98 4.43 -0.69
N ARG A 84 13.01 3.40 -1.55
CA ARG A 84 12.56 3.45 -2.94
C ARG A 84 11.67 2.25 -3.26
N ALA A 85 10.76 2.40 -4.22
CA ALA A 85 9.90 1.34 -4.70
C ALA A 85 10.71 0.13 -5.21
N ASP A 86 11.81 0.38 -5.92
CA ASP A 86 12.68 -0.66 -6.48
C ASP A 86 13.53 -1.40 -5.43
N ASP A 87 13.55 -0.91 -4.18
CA ASP A 87 14.17 -1.64 -3.06
C ASP A 87 13.28 -2.82 -2.61
N LEU A 88 12.01 -2.86 -3.02
CA LEU A 88 11.12 -3.98 -2.74
C LEU A 88 11.52 -5.17 -3.62
N THR A 89 11.88 -6.27 -2.97
CA THR A 89 12.31 -7.50 -3.66
C THR A 89 11.19 -8.07 -4.54
N GLY A 90 11.56 -8.90 -5.53
CA GLY A 90 10.61 -9.68 -6.33
C GLY A 90 9.96 -8.98 -7.53
N GLY A 91 10.48 -7.83 -7.97
CA GLY A 91 10.05 -7.19 -9.22
C GLY A 91 8.60 -6.70 -9.24
N ARG A 92 8.08 -6.37 -8.06
CA ARG A 92 6.67 -6.01 -7.83
C ARG A 92 6.41 -4.58 -8.23
N ARG A 93 5.26 -4.31 -8.86
CA ARG A 93 4.85 -2.94 -9.16
C ARG A 93 4.30 -2.28 -7.89
N PHE A 94 4.81 -1.10 -7.59
CA PHE A 94 4.34 -0.30 -6.47
C PHE A 94 3.54 0.90 -6.99
N TRP A 95 2.29 1.03 -6.52
CA TRP A 95 1.38 2.11 -6.86
C TRP A 95 1.05 2.94 -5.61
N ALA A 96 0.95 4.26 -5.76
CA ALA A 96 0.66 5.14 -4.64
C ALA A 96 -0.37 6.22 -5.00
N ALA A 97 -1.39 6.38 -4.16
CA ALA A 97 -2.31 7.51 -4.16
C ALA A 97 -2.06 8.34 -2.89
N GLU A 98 -1.76 9.63 -3.04
CA GLU A 98 -1.67 10.58 -1.91
C GLU A 98 -2.39 11.89 -2.30
N ALA A 99 -3.57 12.13 -1.73
CA ALA A 99 -4.39 13.28 -2.05
C ALA A 99 -3.80 14.56 -1.45
N PRO A 100 -3.86 15.72 -2.15
CA PRO A 100 -3.31 16.98 -1.64
C PRO A 100 -3.91 17.42 -0.29
N THR A 101 -5.18 17.06 -0.05
CA THR A 101 -5.95 17.34 1.17
C THR A 101 -5.71 16.34 2.30
N ASP A 102 -4.92 15.30 2.06
CA ASP A 102 -4.62 14.29 3.06
C ASP A 102 -3.68 14.87 4.15
N TRP A 103 -4.09 14.78 5.40
CA TRP A 103 -3.29 15.25 6.53
C TRP A 103 -2.01 14.43 6.72
N ILE A 104 -1.93 13.20 6.17
CA ILE A 104 -0.73 12.35 6.21
C ILE A 104 0.50 13.05 5.62
N ARG A 105 0.26 14.01 4.72
CA ARG A 105 1.29 14.86 4.12
C ARG A 105 2.06 15.70 5.14
N ARG A 106 1.47 15.92 6.32
CA ARG A 106 2.04 16.68 7.44
C ARG A 106 2.71 15.80 8.49
N VAL A 107 2.58 14.48 8.39
CA VAL A 107 3.23 13.55 9.33
C VAL A 107 4.74 13.55 9.08
N PRO A 108 5.57 13.87 10.08
CA PRO A 108 7.01 13.79 9.96
C PRO A 108 7.46 12.33 9.72
N PRO A 109 8.52 12.10 8.94
CA PRO A 109 9.04 10.75 8.75
C PRO A 109 9.56 10.19 10.07
N VAL A 110 9.03 9.05 10.49
CA VAL A 110 9.54 8.31 11.66
C VAL A 110 10.85 7.64 11.27
N ARG A 111 11.98 8.18 11.77
CA ARG A 111 13.34 7.64 11.56
C ARG A 111 13.93 7.17 12.87
N LEU A 112 13.49 6.00 13.33
CA LEU A 112 14.14 5.30 14.43
C LEU A 112 15.04 4.18 13.85
N PRO A 113 16.29 4.02 14.33
CA PRO A 113 17.17 2.93 13.89
C PRO A 113 16.46 1.57 14.05
N GLY A 114 16.31 0.83 12.95
CA GLY A 114 15.59 -0.47 12.95
C GLY A 114 14.07 -0.40 13.13
N LEU A 115 13.46 0.79 13.19
CA LEU A 115 12.05 0.99 13.56
C LEU A 115 11.29 2.01 12.69
N GLY A 116 11.95 2.66 11.73
CA GLY A 116 11.31 3.63 10.84
C GLY A 116 10.36 3.01 9.81
N PHE A 117 9.42 3.82 9.32
CA PHE A 117 8.42 3.42 8.31
C PHE A 117 8.94 3.44 6.88
N GLY A 118 10.22 3.78 6.66
CA GLY A 118 10.72 4.06 5.32
C GLY A 118 10.25 5.43 4.80
N ARG A 119 10.40 5.66 3.49
CA ARG A 119 9.87 6.86 2.83
C ARG A 119 8.36 6.69 2.56
N ARG A 120 7.62 7.79 2.58
CA ARG A 120 6.19 7.79 2.22
C ARG A 120 6.00 7.40 0.76
N PRO A 121 5.07 6.50 0.43
CA PRO A 121 4.83 6.09 -0.96
C PRO A 121 4.41 7.22 -1.90
N GLY A 122 3.74 8.24 -1.38
CA GLY A 122 3.32 9.42 -2.16
C GLY A 122 4.45 10.43 -2.45
N ASP A 123 5.63 10.29 -1.82
CA ASP A 123 6.79 11.12 -2.12
C ASP A 123 7.35 10.76 -3.50
N PRO A 124 7.47 11.70 -4.47
CA PRO A 124 8.04 11.39 -5.79
C PRO A 124 9.42 10.73 -5.74
N ALA A 125 10.23 11.03 -4.72
CA ALA A 125 11.55 10.41 -4.54
C ALA A 125 11.48 8.93 -4.11
N PHE A 126 10.31 8.44 -3.73
CA PHE A 126 10.07 7.00 -3.51
C PHE A 126 10.01 6.24 -4.84
N GLY A 127 9.49 6.86 -5.91
CA GLY A 127 9.42 6.24 -7.23
C GLY A 127 8.26 5.24 -7.42
N ALA A 128 7.20 5.33 -6.62
CA ALA A 128 5.97 4.59 -6.92
C ALA A 128 5.30 5.13 -8.19
N ARG A 129 4.52 4.26 -8.85
CA ARG A 129 3.62 4.65 -9.93
C ARG A 129 2.46 5.46 -9.35
N PRO A 130 2.28 6.74 -9.71
CA PRO A 130 1.22 7.55 -9.11
C PRO A 130 -0.16 7.06 -9.56
N LEU A 131 -1.12 7.10 -8.64
CA LEU A 131 -2.54 6.90 -8.93
C LEU A 131 -3.29 8.23 -8.82
N PRO A 132 -4.33 8.44 -9.65
CA PRO A 132 -5.12 9.66 -9.65
C PRO A 132 -5.92 9.77 -8.35
N VAL A 133 -6.06 11.01 -7.88
CA VAL A 133 -6.72 11.33 -6.61
C VAL A 133 -7.87 12.32 -6.80
N GLY A 134 -8.35 12.48 -8.03
CA GLY A 134 -9.54 13.27 -8.33
C GLY A 134 -10.74 12.78 -7.51
N GLY A 135 -11.48 13.70 -6.89
CA GLY A 135 -12.61 13.38 -6.02
C GLY A 135 -12.23 12.77 -4.66
N VAL A 136 -10.95 12.60 -4.34
CA VAL A 136 -10.53 12.14 -3.00
C VAL A 136 -10.51 13.33 -2.04
N ALA A 137 -11.30 13.25 -0.98
CA ALA A 137 -11.33 14.23 0.10
C ALA A 137 -10.77 13.63 1.40
N GLY A 138 -9.81 14.33 2.00
CA GLY A 138 -9.19 13.93 3.27
C GLY A 138 -8.43 12.61 3.18
N HIS A 139 -8.23 11.97 4.34
CA HIS A 139 -7.45 10.74 4.46
C HIS A 139 -8.25 9.49 4.13
N ASP A 140 -9.56 9.48 4.37
CA ASP A 140 -10.38 8.28 4.25
C ASP A 140 -11.10 8.17 2.90
N GLY A 141 -10.94 9.18 2.02
CA GLY A 141 -11.71 9.31 0.78
C GLY A 141 -11.23 8.46 -0.41
N TYR A 142 -10.12 7.72 -0.31
CA TYR A 142 -9.50 7.07 -1.48
C TYR A 142 -10.39 6.02 -2.15
N LEU A 143 -11.22 5.31 -1.38
CA LEU A 143 -12.15 4.30 -1.88
C LEU A 143 -13.60 4.78 -1.91
N ALA A 144 -13.83 6.09 -1.77
CA ALA A 144 -15.17 6.67 -1.87
C ALA A 144 -15.73 6.47 -3.29
N PRO A 145 -17.05 6.18 -3.44
CA PRO A 145 -17.68 6.10 -4.75
C PRO A 145 -17.44 7.37 -5.58
N GLY A 146 -17.07 7.18 -6.84
CA GLY A 146 -16.77 8.28 -7.77
C GLY A 146 -15.37 8.87 -7.66
N SER A 147 -14.52 8.41 -6.72
CA SER A 147 -13.12 8.83 -6.68
C SER A 147 -12.33 8.20 -7.85
N ALA A 148 -11.41 8.97 -8.42
CA ALA A 148 -10.50 8.46 -9.44
C ALA A 148 -9.56 7.37 -8.87
N ALA A 149 -9.24 7.46 -7.57
CA ALA A 149 -8.42 6.47 -6.89
C ALA A 149 -9.11 5.09 -6.85
N LEU A 150 -10.41 5.03 -6.58
CA LEU A 150 -11.17 3.78 -6.59
C LEU A 150 -11.15 3.13 -7.99
N VAL A 151 -11.38 3.93 -9.03
CA VAL A 151 -11.34 3.46 -10.43
C VAL A 151 -9.96 2.92 -10.78
N ALA A 152 -8.91 3.63 -10.40
CA ALA A 152 -7.54 3.22 -10.68
C ALA A 152 -7.13 1.95 -9.91
N VAL A 153 -7.51 1.81 -8.63
CA VAL A 153 -7.32 0.58 -7.84
C VAL A 153 -7.99 -0.60 -8.54
N ALA A 154 -9.23 -0.44 -9.00
CA ALA A 154 -9.94 -1.49 -9.73
C ALA A 154 -9.21 -1.87 -11.02
N ALA A 155 -8.68 -0.90 -11.77
CA ALA A 155 -7.90 -1.16 -12.97
C ALA A 155 -6.61 -1.95 -12.69
N VAL A 156 -5.90 -1.64 -11.60
CA VAL A 156 -4.72 -2.41 -11.16
C VAL A 156 -5.10 -3.85 -10.81
N VAL A 157 -6.14 -4.05 -10.00
CA VAL A 157 -6.62 -5.37 -9.57
C VAL A 157 -7.08 -6.23 -10.75
N LEU A 158 -7.69 -5.62 -11.76
CA LEU A 158 -8.14 -6.29 -12.98
C LEU A 158 -7.02 -6.49 -14.01
N GLY A 159 -5.79 -6.07 -13.72
CA GLY A 159 -4.66 -6.17 -14.65
C GLY A 159 -4.79 -5.29 -15.90
N SER A 160 -5.66 -4.28 -15.86
CA SER A 160 -5.92 -3.34 -16.96
C SER A 160 -5.04 -2.07 -16.90
N ALA A 161 -4.23 -1.95 -15.85
CA ALA A 161 -3.35 -0.82 -15.59
C ALA A 161 -2.04 -0.90 -16.40
N ASP A 162 -2.09 -0.48 -17.67
CA ASP A 162 -0.89 0.08 -18.31
C ASP A 162 -0.75 1.54 -17.87
N ALA A 163 0.49 1.96 -17.58
CA ALA A 163 0.81 3.25 -16.98
C ALA A 163 0.22 4.46 -17.73
N ASP A 164 -0.08 4.31 -19.02
CA ASP A 164 -0.63 5.36 -19.88
C ASP A 164 -2.15 5.55 -19.78
N ARG A 165 -2.92 4.54 -19.33
CA ARG A 165 -4.40 4.60 -19.34
C ARG A 165 -5.01 5.22 -18.09
N ILE A 166 -4.26 5.34 -17.00
CA ILE A 166 -4.77 5.81 -15.71
C ILE A 166 -4.76 7.35 -15.62
N GLY A 167 -3.93 8.03 -16.42
CA GLY A 167 -3.80 9.49 -16.43
C GLY A 167 -4.91 10.26 -17.17
N ASP A 168 -5.80 9.57 -17.88
CA ASP A 168 -6.69 10.21 -18.88
C ASP A 168 -8.17 10.30 -18.45
N VAL A 169 -8.48 9.96 -17.19
CA VAL A 169 -9.81 10.21 -16.64
C VAL A 169 -9.88 11.67 -16.21
N ARG A 170 -10.19 12.54 -17.18
CA ARG A 170 -10.53 13.96 -16.99
C ARG A 170 -11.91 14.14 -16.38
#